data_AF-A0A2S9J957-F1
#
_entry.id   AF-A0A2S9J957-F1
#
_cell.length_a   1.000
_cell.length_b   1.000
_cell.length_c   1.000
_cell.angle_alpha   90.00
_cell.angle_beta   90.00
_cell.angle_gamma   90.00
#
_symmetry.space_group_name_H-M   'P 1'
#
loop_
_entity.id
_entity.type
_entity.pdbx_description
1 polymer ?
#
loop_
_entity_poly.entity_id
_entity_poly.type
_entity_poly.pdbx_seq_one_letter_code
_entity_poly.pdbx_strand_id
1 'polypeptide(L)'
;MKRGLLTFLVLGSLSLAHGQVDSEYQQVAIERAGKIVEKVEPALATDKRNKIRDLVADQYIALNSIHGERDRKLGEAGAAKEQILADADAAIAAQHRQYIQALGELITAEQVEEIKDGMTYHTVPKTYNNYKLMLPFAGDEELAMIHKNLIEAREHAMDGGSAKEKHAWFNKYKGRIANQLASRGYNLKSEGEQWAERRNLESTAYCITESNRLMQTLTISDEWQAEQVRNLLAYQYQKMDEIYAKKKSETTAMEQASLDGVAKEDRAMAIWKESKAALDTQRDKLFEKLGLLLTETQIELVKDEMTYNGFQKELSRFEELLPQLTDEHKAAIIVYLKEARENALNVLTNRERNQWFTKYRGRANNYLSKEGYDLRKATEELERRKNVSLQ
;
A
#
# COMPACT_ATOMS: atom_id res chain seq x y z
N MET A 1 -72.65 16.85 54.47
CA MET A 1 -71.43 16.93 55.31
C MET A 1 -70.45 15.85 54.87
N LYS A 2 -69.16 16.19 54.91
CA LYS A 2 -68.00 15.50 54.35
C LYS A 2 -67.75 14.10 54.97
N ARG A 3 -67.19 13.17 54.19
CA ARG A 3 -65.76 12.75 54.27
C ARG A 3 -65.51 11.54 53.37
N GLY A 4 -64.66 11.75 52.35
CA GLY A 4 -64.04 10.67 51.59
C GLY A 4 -62.86 10.06 52.35
N LEU A 5 -62.50 8.83 51.99
CA LEU A 5 -61.26 8.18 52.39
C LEU A 5 -60.57 7.68 51.12
N LEU A 6 -59.43 8.30 50.82
CA LEU A 6 -58.52 8.00 49.72
C LEU A 6 -57.65 6.79 50.13
N THR A 7 -57.64 5.73 49.34
CA THR A 7 -56.70 4.61 49.51
C THR A 7 -55.50 4.85 48.59
N PHE A 8 -54.34 5.13 49.17
CA PHE A 8 -53.08 5.32 48.44
C PHE A 8 -52.47 3.97 48.07
N LEU A 9 -52.25 3.77 46.78
CA LEU A 9 -51.54 2.64 46.20
C LEU A 9 -50.05 3.00 46.13
N VAL A 10 -49.23 2.37 46.97
CA VAL A 10 -47.77 2.57 46.98
C VAL A 10 -47.16 1.70 45.89
N LEU A 11 -46.88 2.29 44.74
CA LEU A 11 -45.94 1.76 43.75
C LEU A 11 -44.52 2.08 44.23
N GLY A 12 -43.83 1.06 44.75
CA GLY A 12 -42.41 1.14 45.05
C GLY A 12 -41.60 1.09 43.75
N SER A 13 -41.03 2.22 43.34
CA SER A 13 -39.98 2.28 42.33
C SER A 13 -38.67 1.75 42.92
N LEU A 14 -38.18 0.60 42.43
CA LEU A 14 -36.79 0.19 42.62
C LEU A 14 -35.91 1.16 41.81
N SER A 15 -35.33 2.14 42.49
CA SER A 15 -34.21 2.91 41.96
C SER A 15 -32.97 2.01 41.97
N LEU A 16 -32.57 1.52 40.80
CA LEU A 16 -31.22 1.02 40.57
C LEU A 16 -30.26 2.19 40.83
N ALA A 17 -29.49 2.09 41.92
CA ALA A 17 -28.39 3.00 42.22
C ALA A 17 -27.36 2.91 41.08
N HIS A 18 -27.45 3.82 40.12
CA HIS A 18 -26.38 4.05 39.16
C HIS A 18 -25.21 4.62 39.96
N GLY A 19 -24.11 3.87 40.07
CA GLY A 19 -22.85 4.40 40.56
C GLY A 19 -22.54 5.67 39.77
N GLN A 20 -22.48 6.80 40.47
CA GLN A 20 -22.18 8.10 39.87
C GLN A 20 -20.85 7.97 39.15
N VAL A 21 -20.86 8.03 37.82
CA VAL A 21 -19.63 8.10 37.03
C VAL A 21 -18.86 9.32 37.50
N ASP A 22 -17.59 9.14 37.80
CA ASP A 22 -16.71 10.21 38.25
C ASP A 22 -16.78 11.40 37.28
N SER A 23 -17.11 12.58 37.80
CA SER A 23 -17.20 13.83 37.02
C SER A 23 -15.91 14.12 36.26
N GLU A 24 -14.76 13.67 36.77
CA GLU A 24 -13.47 13.81 36.10
C GLU A 24 -13.39 12.95 34.82
N TYR A 25 -13.90 11.71 34.86
CA TYR A 25 -13.94 10.84 33.69
C TYR A 25 -14.90 11.35 32.60
N GLN A 26 -16.04 11.93 33.00
CA GLN A 26 -16.99 12.53 32.06
C GLN A 26 -16.33 13.63 31.23
N GLN A 27 -15.56 14.52 31.88
CA GLN A 27 -14.84 15.58 31.17
C GLN A 27 -13.80 14.99 30.18
N VAL A 28 -13.04 13.97 30.61
CA VAL A 28 -12.07 13.28 29.75
C VAL A 28 -12.74 12.63 28.53
N ALA A 29 -13.92 12.02 28.72
CA ALA A 29 -14.69 11.41 27.64
C ALA A 29 -15.19 12.45 26.63
N ILE A 30 -15.71 13.59 27.10
CA ILE A 30 -16.15 14.71 26.25
C ILE A 30 -15.00 15.30 25.46
N GLU A 31 -13.85 15.55 26.08
CA GLU A 31 -12.66 16.09 25.41
C GLU A 31 -12.13 15.12 24.34
N ARG A 32 -12.11 13.82 24.65
CA ARG A 32 -11.72 12.79 23.69
C ARG A 32 -12.68 12.72 22.51
N ALA A 33 -13.99 12.69 22.78
CA ALA A 33 -15.02 12.69 21.76
C ALA A 33 -14.93 13.93 20.87
N GLY A 34 -14.68 15.11 21.46
CA GLY A 34 -14.49 16.36 20.73
C GLY A 34 -13.39 16.25 19.69
N LYS A 35 -12.20 15.76 20.10
CA LYS A 35 -11.05 15.55 19.20
C LYS A 35 -11.32 14.55 18.07
N ILE A 36 -12.21 13.57 18.29
CA ILE A 36 -12.61 12.62 17.26
C ILE A 36 -13.54 13.30 16.26
N VAL A 37 -14.60 13.95 16.75
CA VAL A 37 -15.63 14.58 15.91
C VAL A 37 -15.11 15.78 15.13
N GLU A 38 -14.15 16.53 15.67
CA GLU A 38 -13.48 17.62 14.94
C GLU A 38 -12.84 17.15 13.62
N LYS A 39 -12.43 15.89 13.55
CA LYS A 39 -11.85 15.29 12.34
C LYS A 39 -12.91 14.69 11.41
N VAL A 40 -14.08 14.35 11.96
CA VAL A 40 -15.22 13.84 11.19
C VAL A 40 -15.95 15.02 10.56
N GLU A 41 -15.45 15.40 9.39
CA GLU A 41 -15.98 16.41 8.47
C GLU A 41 -16.31 17.79 9.10
N PRO A 42 -15.40 18.78 8.97
CA PRO A 42 -15.57 20.10 9.59
C PRO A 42 -16.79 20.89 9.08
N ALA A 43 -17.38 20.48 7.95
CA ALA A 43 -18.55 21.10 7.34
C ALA A 43 -19.88 20.78 8.04
N LEU A 44 -19.93 19.81 8.97
CA LEU A 44 -21.15 19.50 9.73
C LEU A 44 -21.60 20.69 10.57
N ALA A 45 -22.91 20.95 10.66
CA ALA A 45 -23.44 22.02 11.51
C ALA A 45 -23.04 21.84 13.00
N THR A 46 -22.75 22.94 13.71
CA THR A 46 -22.25 22.91 15.10
C THR A 46 -23.13 22.07 16.03
N ASP A 47 -24.45 22.24 15.97
CA ASP A 47 -25.38 21.48 16.81
C ASP A 47 -25.32 19.98 16.54
N LYS A 48 -25.13 19.61 15.26
CA LYS A 48 -25.00 18.21 14.84
C LYS A 48 -23.67 17.62 15.34
N ARG A 49 -22.57 18.36 15.24
CA ARG A 49 -21.27 17.94 15.82
C ARG A 49 -21.35 17.77 17.34
N ASN A 50 -22.03 18.67 18.05
CA ASN A 50 -22.23 18.55 19.49
C ASN A 50 -23.00 17.27 19.84
N LYS A 51 -24.08 16.96 19.12
CA LYS A 51 -24.83 15.71 19.31
C LYS A 51 -23.96 14.46 19.08
N ILE A 52 -23.16 14.44 18.02
CA ILE A 52 -22.26 13.32 17.74
C ILE A 52 -21.20 13.20 18.84
N ARG A 53 -20.60 14.32 19.27
CA ARG A 53 -19.63 14.35 20.37
C ARG A 53 -20.25 13.76 21.63
N ASP A 54 -21.45 14.18 21.98
CA ASP A 54 -22.12 13.74 23.20
C ASP A 54 -22.43 12.23 23.12
N LEU A 55 -22.90 11.71 21.97
CA LEU A 55 -23.05 10.27 21.76
C LEU A 55 -21.75 9.48 21.90
N VAL A 56 -20.65 9.97 21.34
CA VAL A 56 -19.33 9.32 21.45
C VAL A 56 -18.83 9.36 22.90
N ALA A 57 -19.04 10.46 23.61
CA ALA A 57 -18.68 10.59 25.03
C ALA A 57 -19.50 9.65 25.91
N ASP A 58 -20.82 9.59 25.68
CA ASP A 58 -21.74 8.69 26.37
C ASP A 58 -21.37 7.23 26.14
N GLN A 59 -20.91 6.88 24.94
CA GLN A 59 -20.40 5.53 24.65
C GLN A 59 -19.17 5.18 25.51
N TYR A 60 -18.20 6.09 25.63
CA TYR A 60 -17.05 5.87 26.51
C TYR A 60 -17.48 5.73 27.98
N ILE A 61 -18.41 6.56 28.43
CA ILE A 61 -18.94 6.53 29.79
C ILE A 61 -19.65 5.20 30.07
N ALA A 62 -20.53 4.76 29.17
CA ALA A 62 -21.27 3.52 29.30
C ALA A 62 -20.33 2.30 29.35
N LEU A 63 -19.35 2.23 28.44
CA LEU A 63 -18.34 1.15 28.46
C LEU A 63 -17.54 1.15 29.76
N ASN A 64 -17.11 2.33 30.23
CA ASN A 64 -16.38 2.45 31.50
C ASN A 64 -17.20 1.94 32.69
N SER A 65 -18.49 2.28 32.75
CA SER A 65 -19.40 1.78 33.79
C SER A 65 -19.57 0.26 33.73
N ILE A 66 -19.77 -0.31 32.53
CA ILE A 66 -19.95 -1.76 32.36
C ILE A 66 -18.67 -2.51 32.77
N HIS A 67 -17.51 -2.05 32.32
CA HIS A 67 -16.23 -2.65 32.69
C HIS A 67 -15.92 -2.49 34.18
N GLY A 68 -16.19 -1.32 34.77
CA GLY A 68 -16.00 -1.09 36.19
C GLY A 68 -16.83 -2.02 37.06
N GLU A 69 -18.10 -2.24 36.69
CA GLU A 69 -18.98 -3.16 37.40
C GLU A 69 -18.53 -4.63 37.23
N ARG A 70 -18.13 -5.02 36.01
CA ARG A 70 -17.53 -6.35 35.74
C ARG A 70 -16.32 -6.59 36.63
N ASP A 71 -15.38 -5.65 36.65
CA ASP A 71 -14.10 -5.80 37.38
C ASP A 71 -14.34 -5.82 38.89
N ARG A 72 -15.28 -5.00 39.39
CA ARG A 72 -15.73 -5.03 40.79
C ARG A 72 -16.26 -6.40 41.17
N LYS A 73 -17.20 -6.97 40.39
CA LYS A 73 -17.77 -8.30 40.65
C LYS A 73 -16.72 -9.42 40.55
N LEU A 74 -15.78 -9.33 39.61
CA LEU A 74 -14.69 -10.30 39.48
C LEU A 74 -13.70 -10.29 40.66
N GLY A 75 -13.61 -9.17 41.38
CA GLY A 75 -12.81 -9.04 42.61
C GLY A 75 -13.44 -9.68 43.85
N GLU A 76 -14.70 -10.09 43.81
CA GLU A 76 -15.41 -10.69 44.95
C GLU A 76 -15.02 -12.17 45.16
N ALA A 77 -14.96 -12.59 46.43
CA ALA A 77 -14.67 -13.99 46.77
C ALA A 77 -15.83 -14.91 46.34
N GLY A 78 -15.50 -15.98 45.60
CA GLY A 78 -16.51 -16.90 45.06
C GLY A 78 -17.22 -16.41 43.80
N ALA A 79 -16.68 -15.38 43.13
CA ALA A 79 -17.23 -14.83 41.90
C ALA A 79 -17.48 -15.91 40.83
N ALA A 80 -18.71 -15.93 40.29
CA ALA A 80 -19.09 -16.75 39.14
C ALA A 80 -18.53 -16.12 37.86
N LYS A 81 -17.22 -16.31 37.64
CA LYS A 81 -16.45 -15.60 36.61
C LYS A 81 -17.07 -15.69 35.22
N GLU A 82 -17.47 -16.87 34.80
CA GLU A 82 -18.06 -17.11 33.47
C GLU A 82 -19.37 -16.32 33.29
N GLN A 83 -20.24 -16.30 34.30
CA GLN A 83 -21.50 -15.56 34.25
C GLN A 83 -21.26 -14.05 34.24
N ILE A 84 -20.35 -13.55 35.07
CA ILE A 84 -20.02 -12.12 35.15
C ILE A 84 -19.47 -11.61 33.81
N LEU A 85 -18.61 -12.41 33.15
CA LEU A 85 -18.08 -12.08 31.83
C LEU A 85 -19.19 -12.10 30.78
N ALA A 86 -20.06 -13.13 30.78
CA ALA A 86 -21.16 -13.23 29.83
C ALA A 86 -22.18 -12.07 29.97
N ASP A 87 -22.51 -11.66 31.20
CA ASP A 87 -23.40 -10.53 31.46
C ASP A 87 -22.80 -9.22 30.95
N ALA A 88 -21.50 -9.00 31.20
CA ALA A 88 -20.79 -7.81 30.71
C ALA A 88 -20.74 -7.79 29.17
N ASP A 89 -20.42 -8.92 28.54
CA ASP A 89 -20.39 -9.04 27.07
C ASP A 89 -21.77 -8.77 26.46
N ALA A 90 -22.85 -9.26 27.08
CA ALA A 90 -24.22 -9.00 26.64
C ALA A 90 -24.60 -7.51 26.76
N ALA A 91 -24.21 -6.86 27.87
CA ALA A 91 -24.44 -5.43 28.08
C ALA A 91 -23.66 -4.57 27.08
N ILE A 92 -22.38 -4.89 26.83
CA ILE A 92 -21.55 -4.23 25.82
C ILE A 92 -22.17 -4.38 24.43
N ALA A 93 -22.59 -5.60 24.06
CA ALA A 93 -23.20 -5.84 22.75
C ALA A 93 -24.52 -5.08 22.56
N ALA A 94 -25.32 -4.94 23.61
CA ALA A 94 -26.54 -4.13 23.58
C ALA A 94 -26.22 -2.64 23.40
N GLN A 95 -25.26 -2.13 24.18
CA GLN A 95 -24.78 -0.75 24.12
C GLN A 95 -24.21 -0.42 22.73
N HIS A 96 -23.38 -1.31 22.17
CA HIS A 96 -22.79 -1.16 20.84
C HIS A 96 -23.87 -0.97 19.76
N ARG A 97 -24.89 -1.83 19.73
CA ARG A 97 -25.97 -1.74 18.72
C ARG A 97 -26.72 -0.40 18.81
N GLN A 98 -27.03 0.04 20.02
CA GLN A 98 -27.70 1.32 20.24
C GLN A 98 -26.84 2.50 19.77
N TYR A 99 -25.55 2.47 20.11
CA TYR A 99 -24.60 3.50 19.71
C TYR A 99 -24.46 3.62 18.19
N ILE A 100 -24.25 2.51 17.49
CA ILE A 100 -24.10 2.51 16.02
C ILE A 100 -25.39 2.95 15.33
N GLN A 101 -26.56 2.52 15.83
CA GLN A 101 -27.84 3.00 15.30
C GLN A 101 -27.98 4.51 15.48
N ALA A 102 -27.71 5.04 16.68
CA ALA A 102 -27.83 6.46 16.97
C ALA A 102 -26.87 7.31 16.12
N LEU A 103 -25.65 6.83 15.86
CA LEU A 103 -24.75 7.48 14.91
C LEU A 103 -25.32 7.46 13.48
N GLY A 104 -25.80 6.31 13.01
CA GLY A 104 -26.34 6.17 11.65
C GLY A 104 -27.59 7.01 11.37
N GLU A 105 -28.33 7.40 12.40
CA GLU A 105 -29.45 8.36 12.29
C GLU A 105 -28.96 9.81 12.10
N LEU A 106 -27.72 10.11 12.48
CA LEU A 106 -27.14 11.44 12.36
C LEU A 106 -26.23 11.57 11.14
N ILE A 107 -25.41 10.57 10.82
CA ILE A 107 -24.32 10.69 9.85
C ILE A 107 -24.34 9.53 8.84
N THR A 108 -23.65 9.74 7.72
CA THR A 108 -23.50 8.73 6.66
C THR A 108 -22.72 7.52 7.14
N ALA A 109 -22.83 6.39 6.44
CA ALA A 109 -22.10 5.17 6.78
C ALA A 109 -20.58 5.41 6.79
N GLU A 110 -20.06 6.18 5.84
CA GLU A 110 -18.65 6.54 5.74
C GLU A 110 -18.19 7.37 6.95
N GLN A 111 -19.00 8.35 7.37
CA GLN A 111 -18.70 9.15 8.57
C GLN A 111 -18.77 8.30 9.85
N VAL A 112 -19.67 7.30 9.94
CA VAL A 112 -19.69 6.36 11.07
C VAL A 112 -18.38 5.58 11.14
N GLU A 113 -17.86 5.13 10.00
CA GLU A 113 -16.58 4.42 9.92
C GLU A 113 -15.41 5.30 10.39
N GLU A 114 -15.40 6.60 10.03
CA GLU A 114 -14.42 7.57 10.54
C GLU A 114 -14.49 7.77 12.05
N ILE A 115 -15.70 7.79 12.64
CA ILE A 115 -15.86 7.81 14.11
C ILE A 115 -15.27 6.55 14.74
N LYS A 116 -15.55 5.37 14.18
CA LYS A 116 -15.00 4.09 14.68
C LYS A 116 -13.47 4.07 14.60
N ASP A 117 -12.91 4.57 13.51
CA ASP A 117 -11.46 4.72 13.35
C ASP A 117 -10.88 5.71 14.37
N GLY A 118 -11.54 6.84 14.59
CA GLY A 118 -11.21 7.78 15.66
C GLY A 118 -11.12 7.13 17.03
N MET A 119 -12.12 6.33 17.39
CA MET A 119 -12.18 5.62 18.67
C MET A 119 -11.13 4.52 18.84
N THR A 120 -10.49 4.11 17.75
CA THR A 120 -9.52 3.00 17.67
C THR A 120 -8.16 3.43 17.10
N TYR A 121 -7.83 4.72 17.23
CA TYR A 121 -6.53 5.31 16.86
C TYR A 121 -6.19 5.22 15.36
N HIS A 122 -7.22 5.07 14.53
CA HIS A 122 -7.16 4.85 13.09
C HIS A 122 -6.30 3.64 12.73
N THR A 123 -6.40 2.58 13.55
CA THR A 123 -5.54 1.40 13.41
C THR A 123 -5.87 0.62 12.13
N VAL A 124 -7.13 0.57 11.69
CA VAL A 124 -7.54 -0.08 10.44
C VAL A 124 -6.83 0.54 9.23
N PRO A 125 -7.02 1.82 8.90
CA PRO A 125 -6.41 2.41 7.70
C PRO A 125 -4.89 2.37 7.77
N LYS A 126 -4.27 2.67 8.92
CA LYS A 126 -2.81 2.61 9.09
C LYS A 126 -2.26 1.20 8.84
N THR A 127 -2.89 0.18 9.43
CA THR A 127 -2.41 -1.19 9.31
C THR A 127 -2.65 -1.74 7.90
N TYR A 128 -3.79 -1.43 7.30
CA TYR A 128 -4.10 -1.82 5.93
C TYR A 128 -3.13 -1.22 4.92
N ASN A 129 -2.82 0.07 5.05
CA ASN A 129 -1.82 0.75 4.23
C ASN A 129 -0.42 0.12 4.42
N ASN A 130 -0.02 -0.18 5.65
CA ASN A 130 1.24 -0.89 5.90
C ASN A 130 1.29 -2.25 5.19
N TYR A 131 0.20 -3.03 5.17
CA TYR A 131 0.14 -4.28 4.41
C TYR A 131 0.30 -4.06 2.90
N LYS A 132 -0.30 -3.02 2.32
CA LYS A 132 -0.11 -2.67 0.90
C LYS A 132 1.35 -2.37 0.56
N LEU A 133 2.06 -1.61 1.41
CA LEU A 133 3.48 -1.32 1.18
C LEU A 133 4.38 -2.54 1.40
N MET A 134 4.05 -3.35 2.41
CA MET A 134 4.80 -4.55 2.75
C MET A 134 4.64 -5.64 1.68
N LEU A 135 3.46 -5.74 1.07
CA LEU A 135 3.11 -6.74 0.05
C LEU A 135 2.71 -6.06 -1.26
N PRO A 136 3.66 -5.49 -2.04
CA PRO A 136 3.34 -4.62 -3.18
C PRO A 136 2.52 -5.32 -4.28
N PHE A 137 2.64 -6.66 -4.37
CA PHE A 137 1.93 -7.49 -5.35
C PHE A 137 0.81 -8.33 -4.73
N ALA A 138 0.33 -8.00 -3.53
CA ALA A 138 -0.90 -8.60 -3.02
C ALA A 138 -2.05 -8.39 -4.02
N GLY A 139 -2.82 -9.45 -4.26
CA GLY A 139 -4.02 -9.41 -5.08
C GLY A 139 -5.21 -8.84 -4.31
N ASP A 140 -6.28 -8.58 -5.04
CA ASP A 140 -7.49 -7.96 -4.48
C ASP A 140 -8.14 -8.86 -3.42
N GLU A 141 -8.07 -10.18 -3.58
CA GLU A 141 -8.57 -11.12 -2.57
C GLU A 141 -7.79 -11.05 -1.25
N GLU A 142 -6.45 -11.02 -1.31
CA GLU A 142 -5.63 -10.89 -0.09
C GLU A 142 -5.92 -9.56 0.59
N LEU A 143 -5.97 -8.47 -0.18
CA LEU A 143 -6.22 -7.14 0.36
C LEU A 143 -7.64 -7.02 0.96
N ALA A 144 -8.66 -7.59 0.31
CA ALA A 144 -10.02 -7.64 0.83
C ALA A 144 -10.10 -8.46 2.13
N MET A 145 -9.40 -9.61 2.18
CA MET A 145 -9.31 -10.44 3.38
C MET A 145 -8.64 -9.68 4.53
N ILE A 146 -7.52 -8.98 4.28
CA ILE A 146 -6.83 -8.17 5.29
C ILE A 146 -7.77 -7.09 5.82
N HIS A 147 -8.40 -6.34 4.91
CA HIS A 147 -9.29 -5.24 5.28
C HIS A 147 -10.49 -5.73 6.10
N LYS A 148 -11.14 -6.82 5.68
CA LYS A 148 -12.25 -7.45 6.41
C LYS A 148 -11.85 -7.83 7.84
N ASN A 149 -10.70 -8.49 8.01
CA ASN A 149 -10.22 -8.86 9.35
C ASN A 149 -9.91 -7.64 10.22
N LEU A 150 -9.38 -6.57 9.64
CA LEU A 150 -9.11 -5.33 10.38
C LEU A 150 -10.40 -4.62 10.80
N ILE A 151 -11.42 -4.60 9.94
CA ILE A 151 -12.76 -4.08 10.28
C ILE A 151 -13.36 -4.90 11.43
N GLU A 152 -13.34 -6.24 11.34
CA GLU A 152 -13.85 -7.12 12.41
C GLU A 152 -13.08 -6.88 13.73
N ALA A 153 -11.76 -6.69 13.67
CA ALA A 153 -10.96 -6.33 14.84
C ALA A 153 -11.37 -5.00 15.45
N ARG A 154 -11.71 -4.01 14.62
CA ARG A 154 -12.10 -2.66 15.06
C ARG A 154 -13.41 -2.67 15.81
N GLU A 155 -14.39 -3.45 15.37
CA GLU A 155 -15.67 -3.56 16.09
C GLU A 155 -15.44 -4.04 17.53
N HIS A 156 -14.60 -5.07 17.73
CA HIS A 156 -14.22 -5.51 19.07
C HIS A 156 -13.34 -4.49 19.84
N ALA A 157 -12.41 -3.83 19.15
CA ALA A 157 -11.50 -2.89 19.79
C ALA A 157 -12.21 -1.61 20.25
N MET A 158 -13.23 -1.17 19.54
CA MET A 158 -14.02 0.02 19.90
C MET A 158 -14.69 -0.16 21.27
N ASP A 159 -15.13 -1.38 21.56
CA ASP A 159 -15.77 -1.79 22.80
C ASP A 159 -14.79 -2.12 23.94
N GLY A 160 -13.47 -2.01 23.71
CA GLY A 160 -12.46 -2.22 24.74
C GLY A 160 -12.36 -1.05 25.72
N GLY A 161 -12.29 -1.34 27.02
CA GLY A 161 -12.22 -0.36 28.10
C GLY A 161 -10.89 0.40 28.22
N SER A 162 -9.81 -0.15 27.67
CA SER A 162 -8.46 0.44 27.73
C SER A 162 -7.72 0.39 26.39
N ALA A 163 -6.79 1.32 26.17
CA ALA A 163 -5.93 1.33 24.97
C ALA A 163 -5.20 -0.01 24.76
N LYS A 164 -4.77 -0.65 25.85
CA LYS A 164 -4.12 -1.97 25.83
C LYS A 164 -5.05 -3.05 25.28
N GLU A 165 -6.30 -3.09 25.71
CA GLU A 165 -7.29 -4.05 25.20
C GLU A 165 -7.62 -3.78 23.73
N LYS A 166 -7.75 -2.51 23.32
CA LYS A 166 -7.94 -2.16 21.90
C LYS A 166 -6.83 -2.71 21.02
N HIS A 167 -5.57 -2.49 21.41
CA HIS A 167 -4.42 -3.03 20.68
C HIS A 167 -4.34 -4.56 20.74
N ALA A 168 -4.78 -5.19 21.83
CA ALA A 168 -4.82 -6.65 21.94
C ALA A 168 -5.76 -7.28 20.89
N TRP A 169 -6.93 -6.68 20.66
CA TRP A 169 -7.83 -7.12 19.60
C TRP A 169 -7.18 -7.03 18.21
N PHE A 170 -6.60 -5.88 17.85
CA PHE A 170 -5.87 -5.78 16.58
C PHE A 170 -4.70 -6.76 16.48
N ASN A 171 -3.96 -7.01 17.57
CA ASN A 171 -2.87 -8.00 17.57
C ASN A 171 -3.38 -9.43 17.31
N LYS A 172 -4.51 -9.81 17.90
CA LYS A 172 -5.16 -11.10 17.64
C LYS A 172 -5.51 -11.27 16.17
N TYR A 173 -6.12 -10.26 15.56
CA TYR A 173 -6.51 -10.30 14.15
C TYR A 173 -5.32 -10.19 13.19
N LYS A 174 -4.26 -9.44 13.53
CA LYS A 174 -3.00 -9.49 12.78
C LYS A 174 -2.38 -10.88 12.79
N GLY A 175 -2.49 -11.62 13.90
CA GLY A 175 -2.09 -13.04 13.95
C GLY A 175 -2.94 -13.92 13.02
N ARG A 176 -4.26 -13.71 12.97
CA ARG A 176 -5.16 -14.39 12.03
C ARG A 176 -4.81 -14.09 10.57
N ILE A 177 -4.61 -12.81 10.23
CA ILE A 177 -4.16 -12.36 8.91
C ILE A 177 -2.83 -13.02 8.55
N ALA A 178 -1.88 -13.06 9.49
CA ALA A 178 -0.58 -13.69 9.26
C ALA A 178 -0.70 -15.17 8.90
N ASN A 179 -1.54 -15.92 9.62
CA ASN A 179 -1.80 -17.32 9.32
C ASN A 179 -2.47 -17.51 7.95
N GLN A 180 -3.41 -16.64 7.59
CA GLN A 180 -4.11 -16.69 6.30
C GLN A 180 -3.19 -16.34 5.12
N LEU A 181 -2.25 -15.41 5.29
CA LEU A 181 -1.25 -15.09 4.28
C LEU A 181 -0.21 -16.21 4.18
N ALA A 182 0.23 -16.77 5.31
CA ALA A 182 1.16 -17.90 5.31
C ALA A 182 0.57 -19.12 4.56
N SER A 183 -0.72 -19.42 4.73
CA SER A 183 -1.37 -20.51 3.97
C SER A 183 -1.49 -20.24 2.47
N ARG A 184 -1.36 -18.98 2.05
CA ARG A 184 -1.26 -18.55 0.64
C ARG A 184 0.19 -18.46 0.13
N GLY A 185 1.17 -18.89 0.93
CA GLY A 185 2.58 -18.94 0.55
C GLY A 185 3.39 -17.69 0.85
N TYR A 186 2.83 -16.69 1.54
CA TYR A 186 3.57 -15.49 1.93
C TYR A 186 4.51 -15.77 3.11
N ASN A 187 5.75 -15.31 3.00
CA ASN A 187 6.69 -15.27 4.12
C ASN A 187 6.73 -13.87 4.74
N LEU A 188 5.80 -13.56 5.65
CA LEU A 188 5.68 -12.20 6.22
C LEU A 188 6.92 -11.73 6.99
N LYS A 189 7.75 -12.65 7.49
CA LYS A 189 9.02 -12.26 8.11
C LYS A 189 9.94 -11.66 7.05
N SER A 190 10.16 -12.38 5.95
CA SER A 190 10.99 -11.90 4.85
C SER A 190 10.42 -10.64 4.18
N GLU A 191 9.10 -10.59 3.97
CA GLU A 191 8.44 -9.40 3.40
C GLU A 191 8.58 -8.18 4.33
N GLY A 192 8.48 -8.39 5.65
CA GLY A 192 8.69 -7.35 6.65
C GLY A 192 10.12 -6.82 6.69
N GLU A 193 11.12 -7.70 6.58
CA GLU A 193 12.53 -7.33 6.50
C GLU A 193 12.83 -6.52 5.23
N GLN A 194 12.42 -7.01 4.05
CA GLN A 194 12.58 -6.30 2.78
C GLN A 194 11.85 -4.94 2.78
N TRP A 195 10.65 -4.87 3.38
CA TRP A 195 9.92 -3.61 3.51
C TRP A 195 10.60 -2.63 4.48
N ALA A 196 11.20 -3.12 5.56
CA ALA A 196 11.98 -2.28 6.45
C ALA A 196 13.17 -1.64 5.72
N GLU A 197 13.86 -2.38 4.84
CA GLU A 197 14.88 -1.83 3.96
C GLU A 197 14.31 -0.75 3.02
N ARG A 198 13.16 -1.01 2.38
CA ARG A 198 12.51 -0.05 1.48
C ARG A 198 12.10 1.26 2.15
N ARG A 199 11.83 1.23 3.46
CA ARG A 199 11.44 2.42 4.24
C ARG A 199 12.63 3.22 4.75
N ASN A 200 13.85 2.68 4.70
CA ASN A 200 15.04 3.43 5.05
C ASN A 200 15.49 4.31 3.87
N LEU A 201 14.87 5.49 3.75
CA LEU A 201 15.07 6.41 2.62
C LEU A 201 16.51 6.93 2.48
N GLU A 202 17.27 6.90 3.57
CA GLU A 202 18.67 7.36 3.64
C GLU A 202 19.68 6.24 3.29
N SER A 203 19.20 5.03 2.99
CA SER A 203 20.07 3.93 2.61
C SER A 203 20.76 4.20 1.26
N THR A 204 22.03 3.81 1.17
CA THR A 204 22.81 3.84 -0.08
C THR A 204 22.56 2.64 -0.99
N ALA A 205 21.67 1.72 -0.58
CA ALA A 205 21.26 0.59 -1.40
C ALA A 205 20.71 1.06 -2.75
N TYR A 206 21.09 0.37 -3.82
CA TYR A 206 20.75 0.76 -5.20
C TYR A 206 19.24 0.93 -5.42
N CYS A 207 18.43 0.04 -4.83
CA CYS A 207 16.97 0.12 -4.92
C CYS A 207 16.40 1.43 -4.34
N ILE A 208 16.97 1.92 -3.24
CA ILE A 208 16.55 3.15 -2.59
C ILE A 208 16.99 4.35 -3.41
N THR A 209 18.28 4.42 -3.76
CA THR A 209 18.83 5.57 -4.48
C THR A 209 18.18 5.77 -5.85
N GLU A 210 17.93 4.68 -6.62
CA GLU A 210 17.22 4.78 -7.89
C GLU A 210 15.74 5.13 -7.71
N SER A 211 15.04 4.53 -6.73
CA SER A 211 13.63 4.88 -6.51
C SER A 211 13.47 6.35 -6.13
N ASN A 212 14.34 6.89 -5.29
CA ASN A 212 14.34 8.30 -4.91
C ASN A 212 14.66 9.20 -6.11
N ARG A 213 15.66 8.83 -6.94
CA ARG A 213 15.99 9.56 -8.17
C ARG A 213 14.79 9.63 -9.13
N LEU A 214 14.09 8.51 -9.32
CA LEU A 214 12.89 8.46 -10.16
C LEU A 214 11.79 9.37 -9.61
N MET A 215 11.55 9.34 -8.30
CA MET A 215 10.54 10.19 -7.66
C MET A 215 10.81 11.68 -7.82
N GLN A 216 12.07 12.13 -7.93
CA GLN A 216 12.41 13.53 -8.20
C GLN A 216 11.93 14.03 -9.58
N THR A 217 11.67 13.11 -10.51
CA THR A 217 11.18 13.44 -11.86
C THR A 217 9.65 13.43 -11.95
N LEU A 218 8.98 12.83 -10.96
CA LEU A 218 7.53 12.68 -10.94
C LEU A 218 6.89 13.78 -10.09
N THR A 219 5.82 14.38 -10.61
CA THR A 219 4.95 15.26 -9.83
C THR A 219 3.71 14.47 -9.39
N ILE A 220 3.62 14.16 -8.10
CA ILE A 220 2.49 13.47 -7.47
C ILE A 220 2.12 14.25 -6.22
N SER A 221 0.90 14.81 -6.18
CA SER A 221 0.46 15.66 -5.07
C SER A 221 0.01 14.87 -3.85
N ASP A 222 -0.55 13.68 -4.04
CA ASP A 222 -0.98 12.82 -2.94
C ASP A 222 0.23 12.06 -2.36
N GLU A 223 0.53 12.33 -1.09
CA GLU A 223 1.70 11.73 -0.41
C GLU A 223 1.62 10.20 -0.34
N TRP A 224 0.41 9.65 -0.21
CA TRP A 224 0.20 8.22 -0.12
C TRP A 224 0.41 7.52 -1.47
N GLN A 225 -0.12 8.09 -2.55
CA GLN A 225 0.15 7.68 -3.92
C GLN A 225 1.65 7.76 -4.23
N ALA A 226 2.32 8.85 -3.82
CA ALA A 226 3.75 9.01 -3.99
C ALA A 226 4.56 7.92 -3.26
N GLU A 227 4.20 7.59 -2.01
CA GLU A 227 4.84 6.53 -1.24
C GLU A 227 4.61 5.14 -1.86
N GLN A 228 3.40 4.86 -2.36
CA GLN A 228 3.12 3.59 -3.05
C GLN A 228 3.96 3.44 -4.32
N VAL A 229 4.06 4.50 -5.14
CA VAL A 229 4.87 4.51 -6.36
C VAL A 229 6.35 4.32 -6.02
N ARG A 230 6.90 5.09 -5.07
CA ARG A 230 8.28 4.94 -4.61
C ARG A 230 8.57 3.52 -4.12
N ASN A 231 7.69 2.97 -3.29
CA ASN A 231 7.85 1.63 -2.73
C ASN A 231 7.78 0.54 -3.80
N LEU A 232 6.92 0.66 -4.81
CA LEU A 232 6.87 -0.24 -5.97
C LEU A 232 8.17 -0.19 -6.79
N LEU A 233 8.71 1.01 -7.04
CA LEU A 233 9.98 1.19 -7.75
C LEU A 233 11.16 0.60 -6.96
N ALA A 234 11.24 0.85 -5.66
CA ALA A 234 12.26 0.25 -4.80
C ALA A 234 12.15 -1.28 -4.79
N TYR A 235 10.92 -1.80 -4.70
CA TYR A 235 10.64 -3.23 -4.74
C TYR A 235 11.07 -3.88 -6.06
N GLN A 236 10.86 -3.20 -7.19
CA GLN A 236 11.34 -3.66 -8.49
C GLN A 236 12.85 -3.93 -8.46
N TYR A 237 13.63 -2.96 -8.02
CA TYR A 237 15.08 -3.09 -7.98
C TYR A 237 15.56 -4.14 -6.98
N GLN A 238 14.90 -4.29 -5.81
CA GLN A 238 15.16 -5.39 -4.88
C GLN A 238 14.95 -6.75 -5.55
N LYS A 239 13.82 -6.94 -6.25
CA LYS A 239 13.50 -8.21 -6.92
C LYS A 239 14.41 -8.49 -8.10
N MET A 240 14.80 -7.47 -8.85
CA MET A 240 15.81 -7.62 -9.89
C MET A 240 17.13 -8.12 -9.30
N ASP A 241 17.61 -7.52 -8.20
CA ASP A 241 18.85 -7.94 -7.53
C ASP A 241 18.77 -9.40 -7.06
N GLU A 242 17.66 -9.82 -6.44
CA GLU A 242 17.43 -11.22 -6.07
C GLU A 242 17.46 -12.17 -7.27
N ILE A 243 16.80 -11.82 -8.38
CA ILE A 243 16.79 -12.64 -9.60
C ILE A 243 18.21 -12.76 -10.19
N TYR A 244 18.97 -11.67 -10.20
CA TYR A 244 20.35 -11.66 -10.68
C TYR A 244 21.29 -12.45 -9.75
N ALA A 245 21.11 -12.34 -8.43
CA ALA A 245 21.85 -13.11 -7.44
C ALA A 245 21.59 -14.61 -7.59
N LYS A 246 20.32 -15.01 -7.79
CA LYS A 246 19.94 -16.39 -8.10
C LYS A 246 20.60 -16.87 -9.39
N LYS A 247 20.46 -16.13 -10.49
CA LYS A 247 21.07 -16.46 -11.78
C LYS A 247 22.59 -16.65 -11.65
N LYS A 248 23.27 -15.76 -10.93
CA LYS A 248 24.71 -15.84 -10.67
C LYS A 248 25.05 -17.12 -9.90
N SER A 249 24.33 -17.40 -8.81
CA SER A 249 24.52 -18.60 -8.01
C SER A 249 24.35 -19.89 -8.83
N GLU A 250 23.29 -19.98 -9.65
CA GLU A 250 23.05 -21.13 -10.53
C GLU A 250 24.10 -21.28 -11.61
N THR A 251 24.59 -20.16 -12.17
CA THR A 251 25.68 -20.16 -13.15
C THR A 251 26.97 -20.67 -12.53
N THR A 252 27.33 -20.20 -11.33
CA THR A 252 28.51 -20.69 -10.61
C THR A 252 28.39 -22.18 -10.28
N ALA A 253 27.22 -22.65 -9.84
CA ALA A 253 26.99 -24.07 -9.58
C ALA A 253 27.12 -24.92 -10.85
N MET A 254 26.60 -24.44 -11.98
CA MET A 254 26.76 -25.08 -13.28
C MET A 254 28.24 -25.13 -13.71
N GLU A 255 29.01 -24.05 -13.51
CA GLU A 255 30.43 -23.99 -13.86
C GLU A 255 31.29 -24.95 -13.02
N GLN A 256 30.89 -25.19 -11.77
CA GLN A 256 31.54 -26.13 -10.86
C GLN A 256 31.13 -27.58 -11.10
N ALA A 257 30.00 -27.82 -11.77
CA ALA A 257 29.54 -29.15 -12.11
C ALA A 257 30.39 -29.75 -13.25
N SER A 258 30.69 -31.04 -13.16
CA SER A 258 31.38 -31.79 -14.22
C SER A 258 30.41 -32.15 -15.35
N LEU A 259 29.92 -31.13 -16.06
CA LEU A 259 29.05 -31.26 -17.23
C LEU A 259 29.90 -31.32 -18.51
N ASP A 260 29.45 -32.09 -19.49
CA ASP A 260 29.98 -31.99 -20.86
C ASP A 260 29.55 -30.68 -21.54
N GLY A 261 30.12 -30.39 -22.72
CA GLY A 261 29.88 -29.12 -23.42
C GLY A 261 28.42 -28.88 -23.77
N VAL A 262 27.70 -29.90 -24.24
CA VAL A 262 26.29 -29.78 -24.65
C VAL A 262 25.41 -29.56 -23.43
N ALA A 263 25.61 -30.37 -22.38
CA ALA A 263 24.86 -30.23 -21.13
C ALA A 263 25.10 -28.86 -20.47
N LYS A 264 26.32 -28.31 -20.58
CA LYS A 264 26.64 -26.97 -20.09
C LYS A 264 25.94 -25.86 -20.88
N GLU A 265 25.90 -25.96 -22.21
CA GLU A 265 25.17 -25.00 -23.06
C GLU A 265 23.66 -25.04 -22.79
N ASP A 266 23.07 -26.23 -22.70
CA ASP A 266 21.65 -26.42 -22.38
C ASP A 266 21.32 -25.83 -21.01
N ARG A 267 22.16 -26.08 -20.00
CA ARG A 267 21.96 -25.53 -18.65
C ARG A 267 22.10 -24.01 -18.62
N ALA A 268 23.07 -23.45 -19.34
CA ALA A 268 23.25 -22.00 -19.45
C ALA A 268 22.02 -21.33 -20.11
N MET A 269 21.46 -21.96 -21.15
CA MET A 269 20.26 -21.49 -21.82
C MET A 269 19.03 -21.55 -20.89
N ALA A 270 18.89 -22.62 -20.12
CA ALA A 270 17.81 -22.76 -19.13
C ALA A 270 17.89 -21.67 -18.05
N ILE A 271 19.06 -21.47 -17.44
CA ILE A 271 19.29 -20.41 -16.44
C ILE A 271 18.94 -19.03 -17.01
N TRP A 272 19.38 -18.75 -18.25
CA TRP A 272 19.05 -17.49 -18.91
C TRP A 272 17.55 -17.33 -19.14
N LYS A 273 16.86 -18.37 -19.61
CA LYS A 273 15.41 -18.34 -19.89
C LYS A 273 14.60 -18.16 -18.61
N GLU A 274 14.94 -18.87 -17.55
CA GLU A 274 14.30 -18.75 -16.24
C GLU A 274 14.46 -17.34 -15.66
N SER A 275 15.69 -16.82 -15.66
CA SER A 275 15.96 -15.45 -15.19
C SER A 275 15.23 -14.40 -16.02
N LYS A 276 15.24 -14.53 -17.36
CA LYS A 276 14.50 -13.62 -18.24
C LYS A 276 13.01 -13.64 -17.95
N ALA A 277 12.41 -14.82 -17.84
CA ALA A 277 10.98 -14.95 -17.56
C ALA A 277 10.60 -14.34 -16.20
N ALA A 278 11.45 -14.51 -15.17
CA ALA A 278 11.26 -13.90 -13.87
C ALA A 278 11.33 -12.36 -13.94
N LEU A 279 12.32 -11.81 -14.66
CA LEU A 279 12.45 -10.36 -14.88
C LEU A 279 11.26 -9.78 -15.65
N ASP A 280 10.82 -10.45 -16.72
CA ASP A 280 9.63 -10.03 -17.48
C ASP A 280 8.38 -10.04 -16.59
N THR A 281 8.15 -11.11 -15.84
CA THR A 281 7.00 -11.19 -14.91
C THR A 281 7.04 -10.07 -13.87
N GLN A 282 8.22 -9.78 -13.34
CA GLN A 282 8.44 -8.75 -12.33
C GLN A 282 8.19 -7.34 -12.91
N ARG A 283 8.71 -7.05 -14.11
CA ARG A 283 8.47 -5.81 -14.85
C ARG A 283 6.97 -5.62 -15.16
N ASP A 284 6.32 -6.66 -15.66
CA ASP A 284 4.93 -6.57 -16.09
C ASP A 284 4.01 -6.28 -14.89
N LYS A 285 4.22 -6.96 -13.77
CA LYS A 285 3.51 -6.68 -12.50
C LYS A 285 3.78 -5.27 -11.97
N LEU A 286 5.01 -4.77 -12.08
CA LEU A 286 5.32 -3.39 -11.71
C LEU A 286 4.44 -2.41 -12.50
N PHE A 287 4.43 -2.52 -13.84
CA PHE A 287 3.70 -1.56 -14.66
C PHE A 287 2.18 -1.74 -14.60
N GLU A 288 1.68 -2.95 -14.33
CA GLU A 288 0.28 -3.16 -13.99
C GLU A 288 -0.11 -2.37 -12.72
N LYS A 289 0.68 -2.51 -11.64
CA LYS A 289 0.41 -1.79 -10.38
C LYS A 289 0.62 -0.28 -10.51
N LEU A 290 1.64 0.17 -11.23
CA LEU A 290 1.82 1.59 -11.53
C LEU A 290 0.68 2.14 -12.40
N GLY A 291 0.09 1.33 -13.28
CA GLY A 291 -1.10 1.69 -14.08
C GLY A 291 -2.32 2.10 -13.25
N LEU A 292 -2.42 1.62 -12.01
CA LEU A 292 -3.48 2.01 -11.08
C LEU A 292 -3.19 3.32 -10.34
N LEU A 293 -1.94 3.79 -10.41
CA LEU A 293 -1.43 4.92 -9.63
C LEU A 293 -0.92 6.07 -10.50
N LEU A 294 -0.68 5.87 -11.78
CA LEU A 294 -0.04 6.85 -12.66
C LEU A 294 -0.79 6.95 -13.98
N THR A 295 -0.76 8.14 -14.57
CA THR A 295 -1.22 8.35 -15.94
C THR A 295 -0.28 7.67 -16.95
N GLU A 296 -0.76 7.41 -18.15
CA GLU A 296 0.06 6.83 -19.23
C GLU A 296 1.34 7.64 -19.50
N THR A 297 1.25 8.98 -19.50
CA THR A 297 2.41 9.87 -19.67
C THR A 297 3.43 9.71 -18.55
N GLN A 298 2.98 9.60 -17.29
CA GLN A 298 3.88 9.37 -16.16
C GLN A 298 4.53 7.98 -16.23
N ILE A 299 3.80 6.95 -16.69
CA ILE A 299 4.35 5.61 -16.89
C ILE A 299 5.45 5.63 -17.95
N GLU A 300 5.23 6.30 -19.08
CA GLU A 300 6.25 6.46 -20.13
C GLU A 300 7.48 7.20 -19.60
N LEU A 301 7.29 8.25 -18.79
CA LEU A 301 8.40 8.94 -18.11
C LEU A 301 9.17 8.01 -17.18
N VAL A 302 8.48 7.19 -16.36
CA VAL A 302 9.14 6.19 -15.51
C VAL A 302 9.98 5.22 -16.36
N LYS A 303 9.45 4.73 -17.48
CA LYS A 303 10.18 3.83 -18.37
C LYS A 303 11.43 4.49 -18.96
N ASP A 304 11.31 5.73 -19.41
CA ASP A 304 12.41 6.51 -19.95
C ASP A 304 13.49 6.75 -18.89
N GLU A 305 13.09 7.16 -17.68
CA GLU A 305 14.03 7.43 -16.58
C GLU A 305 14.71 6.17 -16.04
N MET A 306 13.99 5.05 -15.91
CA MET A 306 14.57 3.75 -15.54
C MET A 306 15.60 3.26 -16.57
N THR A 307 15.46 3.70 -17.82
CA THR A 307 16.38 3.39 -18.92
C THR A 307 17.31 4.54 -19.28
N TYR A 308 17.43 5.54 -18.39
CA TYR A 308 18.36 6.67 -18.51
C TYR A 308 18.18 7.46 -19.82
N ASN A 309 16.92 7.64 -20.22
CA ASN A 309 16.50 8.33 -21.43
C ASN A 309 17.10 7.73 -22.71
N GLY A 310 17.40 6.41 -22.70
CA GLY A 310 17.99 5.74 -23.86
C GLY A 310 17.12 5.81 -25.11
N PHE A 311 15.79 5.75 -24.94
CA PHE A 311 14.83 5.93 -26.03
C PHE A 311 14.97 7.31 -26.67
N GLN A 312 14.87 8.37 -25.87
CA GLN A 312 14.95 9.75 -26.37
C GLN A 312 16.31 10.05 -27.00
N LYS A 313 17.40 9.61 -26.37
CA LYS A 313 18.77 9.79 -26.90
C LYS A 313 18.95 9.16 -28.27
N GLU A 314 18.45 7.95 -28.50
CA GLU A 314 18.57 7.30 -29.81
C GLU A 314 17.58 7.87 -30.83
N LEU A 315 16.38 8.29 -30.41
CA LEU A 315 15.44 8.96 -31.31
C LEU A 315 16.02 10.28 -31.83
N SER A 316 16.55 11.14 -30.95
CA SER A 316 17.20 12.38 -31.36
C SER A 316 18.40 12.15 -32.26
N ARG A 317 19.16 11.06 -32.07
CA ARG A 317 20.25 10.67 -32.98
C ARG A 317 19.74 10.35 -34.38
N PHE A 318 18.62 9.65 -34.51
CA PHE A 318 18.01 9.38 -35.81
C PHE A 318 17.51 10.66 -36.47
N GLU A 319 16.88 11.56 -35.72
CA GLU A 319 16.39 12.85 -36.22
C GLU A 319 17.56 13.76 -36.66
N GLU A 320 18.66 13.80 -35.91
CA GLU A 320 19.88 14.51 -36.30
C GLU A 320 20.53 13.93 -37.55
N LEU A 321 20.60 12.59 -37.64
CA LEU A 321 21.23 11.90 -38.76
C LEU A 321 20.40 12.05 -40.05
N LEU A 322 19.08 11.96 -39.94
CA LEU A 322 18.13 11.98 -41.06
C LEU A 322 17.07 13.09 -40.86
N PRO A 323 17.39 14.37 -41.09
CA PRO A 323 16.43 15.46 -40.94
C PRO A 323 15.20 15.35 -41.84
N GLN A 324 15.33 14.65 -42.97
CA GLN A 324 14.27 14.39 -43.95
C GLN A 324 13.49 13.08 -43.68
N LEU A 325 13.55 12.54 -42.46
CA LEU A 325 12.80 11.35 -42.09
C LEU A 325 11.29 11.62 -42.16
N THR A 326 10.56 10.79 -42.90
CA THR A 326 9.10 10.88 -42.96
C THR A 326 8.46 10.38 -41.66
N ASP A 327 7.24 10.81 -41.37
CA ASP A 327 6.50 10.37 -40.17
C ASP A 327 6.32 8.83 -40.10
N GLU A 328 6.12 8.18 -41.24
CA GLU A 328 6.00 6.71 -41.32
C GLU A 328 7.28 5.99 -40.85
N HIS A 329 8.43 6.33 -41.44
CA HIS A 329 9.71 5.78 -41.02
C HIS A 329 10.07 6.16 -39.58
N LYS A 330 9.70 7.36 -39.13
CA LYS A 330 9.86 7.77 -37.73
C LYS A 330 9.06 6.88 -36.78
N ALA A 331 7.80 6.57 -37.13
CA ALA A 331 6.98 5.66 -36.34
C ALA A 331 7.60 4.26 -36.26
N ALA A 332 8.14 3.73 -37.37
CA ALA A 332 8.82 2.44 -37.37
C ALA A 332 10.08 2.42 -36.48
N ILE A 333 10.90 3.48 -36.49
CA ILE A 333 12.04 3.62 -35.56
C ILE A 333 11.56 3.62 -34.11
N ILE A 334 10.50 4.39 -33.81
CA ILE A 334 9.92 4.46 -32.46
C ILE A 334 9.51 3.08 -31.96
N VAL A 335 8.94 2.22 -32.81
CA VAL A 335 8.60 0.82 -32.44
C VAL A 335 9.85 0.05 -32.02
N TYR A 336 10.93 0.08 -32.81
CA TYR A 336 12.18 -0.59 -32.44
C TYR A 336 12.80 -0.04 -31.15
N LEU A 337 12.78 1.27 -30.95
CA LEU A 337 13.34 1.89 -29.75
C LEU A 337 12.49 1.61 -28.51
N LYS A 338 11.16 1.52 -28.64
CA LYS A 338 10.27 1.07 -27.56
C LYS A 338 10.55 -0.38 -27.21
N GLU A 339 10.68 -1.28 -28.19
CA GLU A 339 11.10 -2.68 -27.93
C GLU A 339 12.47 -2.73 -27.21
N ALA A 340 13.41 -1.86 -27.59
CA ALA A 340 14.71 -1.75 -26.91
C ALA A 340 14.55 -1.35 -25.44
N ARG A 341 13.70 -0.34 -25.18
CA ARG A 341 13.41 0.17 -23.83
C ARG A 341 12.80 -0.92 -22.96
N GLU A 342 11.82 -1.68 -23.45
CA GLU A 342 11.18 -2.76 -22.70
C GLU A 342 12.18 -3.87 -22.29
N ASN A 343 13.18 -4.14 -23.12
CA ASN A 343 14.27 -5.05 -22.78
C ASN A 343 15.29 -4.41 -21.81
N ALA A 344 15.56 -3.11 -21.95
CA ALA A 344 16.47 -2.35 -21.09
C ALA A 344 15.93 -2.13 -19.66
N LEU A 345 14.61 -2.20 -19.46
CA LEU A 345 14.00 -2.16 -18.12
C LEU A 345 14.38 -3.36 -17.24
N ASN A 346 14.77 -4.48 -17.87
CA ASN A 346 15.11 -5.71 -17.17
C ASN A 346 16.59 -5.82 -16.79
N VAL A 347 17.39 -4.77 -16.97
CA VAL A 347 18.83 -4.80 -16.66
C VAL A 347 19.25 -3.70 -15.68
N LEU A 348 20.26 -4.03 -14.85
CA LEU A 348 20.71 -3.16 -13.77
C LEU A 348 21.80 -2.17 -14.22
N THR A 349 22.65 -2.54 -15.18
CA THR A 349 23.80 -1.70 -15.55
C THR A 349 23.52 -0.83 -16.77
N ASN A 350 24.06 0.40 -16.76
CA ASN A 350 23.99 1.29 -17.93
C ASN A 350 24.66 0.68 -19.17
N ARG A 351 25.69 -0.13 -18.99
CA ARG A 351 26.33 -0.87 -20.08
C ARG A 351 25.34 -1.80 -20.78
N GLU A 352 24.61 -2.62 -20.03
CA GLU A 352 23.63 -3.55 -20.59
C GLU A 352 22.43 -2.81 -21.21
N ARG A 353 21.97 -1.71 -20.60
CA ARG A 353 20.91 -0.86 -21.19
C ARG A 353 21.34 -0.36 -22.58
N ASN A 354 22.56 0.17 -22.69
CA ASN A 354 23.10 0.66 -23.96
C ASN A 354 23.29 -0.46 -25.00
N GLN A 355 23.57 -1.69 -24.58
CA GLN A 355 23.65 -2.83 -25.49
C GLN A 355 22.30 -3.14 -26.12
N TRP A 356 21.21 -3.07 -25.36
CA TRP A 356 19.85 -3.22 -25.89
C TRP A 356 19.54 -2.13 -26.92
N PHE A 357 19.73 -0.85 -26.58
CA PHE A 357 19.53 0.24 -27.54
C PHE A 357 20.42 0.12 -28.78
N THR A 358 21.67 -0.31 -28.64
CA THR A 358 22.57 -0.55 -29.78
C THR A 358 22.05 -1.65 -30.72
N LYS A 359 21.57 -2.77 -30.15
CA LYS A 359 21.01 -3.89 -30.92
C LYS A 359 19.80 -3.44 -31.76
N TYR A 360 18.88 -2.71 -31.14
CA TYR A 360 17.65 -2.27 -31.79
C TYR A 360 17.87 -1.08 -32.73
N ARG A 361 18.83 -0.20 -32.45
CA ARG A 361 19.34 0.77 -33.44
C ARG A 361 19.83 0.05 -34.70
N GLY A 362 20.57 -1.04 -34.55
CA GLY A 362 21.00 -1.86 -35.69
C GLY A 362 19.83 -2.40 -36.51
N ARG A 363 18.73 -2.83 -35.86
CA ARG A 363 17.51 -3.25 -36.55
C ARG A 363 16.83 -2.09 -37.29
N ALA A 364 16.73 -0.92 -36.66
CA ALA A 364 16.20 0.28 -37.27
C ALA A 364 17.05 0.75 -38.47
N ASN A 365 18.38 0.69 -38.36
CA ASN A 365 19.28 0.98 -39.47
C ASN A 365 19.05 0.03 -40.65
N ASN A 366 18.94 -1.28 -40.38
CA ASN A 366 18.67 -2.27 -41.42
C ASN A 366 17.30 -2.05 -42.11
N TYR A 367 16.31 -1.58 -41.36
CA TYR A 367 15.02 -1.17 -41.90
C TYR A 367 15.18 0.06 -42.82
N LEU A 368 15.78 1.14 -42.34
CA LEU A 368 15.97 2.37 -43.11
C LEU A 368 16.76 2.14 -44.41
N SER A 369 17.80 1.31 -44.38
CA SER A 369 18.56 0.96 -45.59
C SER A 369 17.69 0.24 -46.64
N LYS A 370 16.70 -0.56 -46.21
CA LYS A 370 15.75 -1.22 -47.13
C LYS A 370 14.76 -0.23 -47.72
N GLU A 371 14.36 0.77 -46.95
CA GLU A 371 13.50 1.87 -47.40
C GLU A 371 14.26 2.93 -48.23
N GLY A 372 15.53 2.69 -48.58
CA GLY A 372 16.31 3.51 -49.51
C GLY A 372 17.13 4.63 -48.86
N TYR A 373 17.23 4.70 -47.54
CA TYR A 373 18.09 5.67 -46.87
C TYR A 373 19.57 5.26 -46.96
N ASP A 374 20.41 6.16 -47.47
CA ASP A 374 21.87 6.00 -47.42
C ASP A 374 22.43 6.54 -46.11
N LEU A 375 22.56 5.65 -45.12
CA LEU A 375 23.03 5.99 -43.78
C LEU A 375 24.50 6.43 -43.76
N ARG A 376 25.32 5.96 -44.71
CA ARG A 376 26.73 6.37 -44.80
C ARG A 376 26.81 7.82 -45.24
N LYS A 377 26.12 8.17 -46.34
CA LYS A 377 26.06 9.54 -46.83
C LYS A 377 25.44 10.48 -45.79
N ALA A 378 24.41 10.04 -45.07
CA ALA A 378 23.81 10.80 -43.97
C ALA A 378 24.81 11.10 -42.85
N THR A 379 25.68 10.14 -42.52
CA THR A 379 26.74 10.32 -41.50
C THR A 379 27.78 11.33 -41.95
N GLU A 380 28.27 11.22 -43.20
CA GLU A 380 29.23 12.17 -43.79
C GLU A 380 28.66 13.60 -43.86
N GLU A 381 27.36 13.75 -44.12
CA GLU A 381 26.67 15.04 -44.12
C GLU A 381 26.53 15.61 -42.70
N LEU A 382 26.17 14.78 -41.71
CA LEU A 382 26.07 15.20 -40.31
C LEU A 382 27.43 15.69 -39.77
N GLU A 383 28.53 15.00 -40.09
CA GLU A 383 29.88 15.41 -39.71
C GLU A 383 30.24 16.77 -40.34
N ARG A 384 29.89 16.99 -41.61
CA ARG A 384 30.06 18.28 -42.26
C ARG A 384 29.26 19.39 -41.56
N ARG A 385 27.99 19.15 -41.21
CA ARG A 385 27.17 20.10 -40.44
C ARG A 385 27.79 20.46 -39.09
N LYS A 386 28.31 19.47 -38.35
CA LYS A 386 28.93 19.69 -37.03
C LYS A 386 30.24 20.50 -37.14
N ASN A 387 31.05 20.24 -38.17
CA ASN A 387 32.29 20.98 -38.38
C ASN A 387 32.07 22.46 -38.74
N VAL A 388 31.01 22.77 -39.49
CA VAL A 388 30.64 24.16 -39.83
C VAL A 388 30.11 24.93 -38.61
N SER A 389 29.45 24.25 -37.66
CA SER A 389 28.93 24.89 -36.44
C SER A 389 29.97 25.22 -35.37
N LEU A 390 31.21 24.73 -35.52
CA LEU A 390 32.32 24.95 -34.57
C LEU A 390 33.30 26.05 -35.03
N GLN A 391 33.05 26.65 -36.19
CA GLN A 391 33.72 27.84 -36.71
C GLN A 391 32.81 29.05 -36.54
#